data_AF-A0A0F9R4B5-F1
#
_entry.id   AF-A0A0F9R4B5-F1
#
_cell.length_a   1.000
_cell.length_b   1.000
_cell.length_c   1.000
_cell.angle_alpha   90.00
_cell.angle_beta   90.00
_cell.angle_gamma   90.00
#
_symmetry.space_group_name_H-M   'P 1'
#
loop_
_entity.id
_entity.type
_entity.pdbx_description
1 polymer ?
#
loop_
_entity_poly.entity_id
_entity_poly.type
_entity_poly.pdbx_seq_one_letter_code
_entity_poly.pdbx_strand_id
1 'polypeptide(L)'
;MPEMAVELTGRDLLRGMQNVTILREIRERHQHAKIQVAGRSVAVDMQTANVLIMVYDALGLEAQAKFAGMLHHSPGTFRRLVDFSWGQVK
;
A
#
# COMPACT_ATOMS: atom_id res chain seq x y z
N MET A 1 4.92 -19.66 -16.07
CA MET A 1 3.83 -18.71 -16.40
C MET A 1 4.47 -17.33 -16.50
N PRO A 2 4.31 -16.59 -17.61
CA PRO A 2 4.86 -15.25 -17.70
C PRO A 2 4.19 -14.36 -16.63
N GLU A 3 5.02 -13.68 -15.86
CA GLU A 3 4.60 -12.75 -14.82
C GLU A 3 3.89 -11.57 -15.51
N MET A 4 2.54 -11.55 -15.47
CA MET A 4 1.79 -10.43 -16.02
C MET A 4 2.11 -9.20 -15.17
N ALA A 5 2.86 -8.26 -15.74
CA ALA A 5 3.15 -6.98 -15.11
C ALA A 5 1.83 -6.31 -14.69
N VAL A 6 1.76 -5.86 -13.44
CA VAL A 6 0.58 -5.15 -12.93
C VAL A 6 0.48 -3.82 -13.65
N GLU A 7 -0.55 -3.65 -14.50
CA GLU A 7 -0.83 -2.38 -15.16
C GLU A 7 -1.52 -1.41 -14.18
N LEU A 8 -0.84 -0.31 -13.85
CA LEU A 8 -1.34 0.73 -12.96
C LEU A 8 -1.96 1.87 -13.78
N THR A 9 -3.16 2.28 -13.40
CA THR A 9 -3.83 3.44 -14.00
C THR A 9 -3.41 4.74 -13.30
N GLY A 10 -3.65 5.89 -13.95
CA GLY A 10 -3.45 7.20 -13.29
C GLY A 10 -4.31 7.36 -12.03
N ARG A 11 -5.49 6.73 -11.98
CA ARG A 11 -6.34 6.68 -10.78
C ARG A 11 -5.68 5.89 -9.66
N ASP A 12 -5.03 4.78 -9.98
CA ASP A 12 -4.32 3.95 -8.99
C ASP A 12 -3.21 4.75 -8.32
N LEU A 13 -2.42 5.51 -9.09
CA LEU A 13 -1.36 6.35 -8.54
C LEU A 13 -1.93 7.45 -7.60
N LEU A 14 -2.96 8.18 -8.03
CA LEU A 14 -3.55 9.26 -7.24
C LEU A 14 -4.17 8.73 -5.93
N ARG A 15 -4.98 7.68 -6.01
CA ARG A 15 -5.64 7.08 -4.85
C ARG A 15 -4.66 6.30 -3.98
N GLY A 16 -3.66 5.70 -4.58
CA GLY A 16 -2.55 5.04 -3.93
C GLY A 16 -1.77 5.98 -3.02
N MET A 17 -1.43 7.17 -3.52
CA MET A 17 -0.76 8.21 -2.73
C MET A 17 -1.64 8.70 -1.57
N GLN A 18 -2.96 8.80 -1.76
CA GLN A 18 -3.89 9.10 -0.65
C GLN A 18 -3.84 8.00 0.42
N ASN A 19 -3.80 6.73 0.02
CA ASN A 19 -3.65 5.62 0.97
C ASN A 19 -2.32 5.71 1.73
N VAL A 20 -1.21 6.10 1.10
CA VAL A 20 0.07 6.34 1.80
C VAL A 20 -0.08 7.39 2.90
N THR A 21 -0.76 8.51 2.62
CA THR A 21 -1.02 9.54 3.64
C THR A 21 -1.82 8.97 4.81
N ILE A 22 -2.90 8.23 4.53
CA ILE A 22 -3.72 7.62 5.59
C ILE A 22 -2.91 6.61 6.41
N LEU A 23 -2.05 5.80 5.79
CA LEU A 23 -1.19 4.85 6.49
C LEU A 23 -0.20 5.55 7.44
N ARG A 24 0.36 6.71 7.04
CA ARG A 24 1.19 7.52 7.95
C ARG A 24 0.40 8.01 9.16
N GLU A 25 -0.82 8.50 8.95
CA GLU A 25 -1.69 8.93 10.05
C GLU A 25 -2.05 7.79 11.01
N ILE A 26 -2.35 6.59 10.49
CA ILE A 26 -2.61 5.39 11.30
C ILE A 26 -1.39 5.08 12.18
N ARG A 27 -0.19 5.10 11.59
CA ARG A 27 1.08 4.88 12.29
C ARG A 27 1.29 5.90 13.40
N GLU A 28 1.16 7.19 13.09
CA GLU A 28 1.44 8.30 14.02
C GLU A 28 0.42 8.41 15.15
N ARG A 29 -0.85 8.10 14.87
CA ARG A 29 -1.93 8.16 15.87
C ARG A 29 -2.08 6.87 16.66
N HIS A 30 -1.31 5.83 16.34
CA HIS A 30 -1.38 4.51 16.97
C HIS A 30 -2.81 3.93 16.94
N GLN A 31 -3.50 4.06 15.80
CA GLN A 31 -4.90 3.68 15.64
C GLN A 31 -5.08 2.58 14.58
N HIS A 32 -6.33 2.22 14.30
CA HIS A 32 -6.72 1.48 13.10
C HIS A 32 -7.65 2.37 12.26
N ALA A 33 -7.59 2.26 10.93
CA ALA A 33 -8.53 2.96 10.06
C ALA A 33 -8.88 2.12 8.82
N LYS A 34 -9.86 2.59 8.05
CA LYS A 34 -10.23 1.99 6.78
C LYS A 34 -9.62 2.78 5.64
N ILE A 35 -8.95 2.10 4.72
CA ILE A 35 -8.48 2.67 3.45
C ILE A 35 -9.36 2.18 2.30
N GLN A 36 -9.37 2.91 1.18
CA GLN A 36 -10.08 2.50 -0.03
C GLN A 36 -9.15 1.73 -0.97
N VAL A 37 -9.53 0.50 -1.33
CA VAL A 37 -8.83 -0.36 -2.29
C VAL A 37 -9.82 -0.78 -3.37
N ALA A 38 -9.66 -0.24 -4.59
CA ALA A 38 -10.55 -0.48 -5.73
C ALA A 38 -12.05 -0.36 -5.40
N GLY A 39 -12.42 0.66 -4.61
CA GLY A 39 -13.81 0.90 -4.18
C GLY A 39 -14.30 0.03 -3.02
N ARG A 40 -13.42 -0.78 -2.41
CA ARG A 40 -13.70 -1.54 -1.19
C ARG A 40 -12.99 -0.90 -0.01
N SER A 41 -13.64 -0.90 1.15
CA SER A 41 -13.01 -0.45 2.40
C SER A 41 -12.26 -1.59 3.05
N VAL A 42 -10.96 -1.43 3.28
CA VAL A 42 -10.10 -2.42 3.95
C VAL A 42 -9.63 -1.83 5.27
N ALA A 43 -9.84 -2.56 6.37
CA ALA A 43 -9.34 -2.16 7.68
C ALA A 43 -7.83 -2.44 7.77
N VAL A 44 -7.08 -1.47 8.26
CA VAL A 44 -5.63 -1.56 8.45
C VAL A 44 -5.31 -1.08 9.87
N ASP A 45 -4.58 -1.92 10.61
CA ASP A 45 -4.08 -1.60 11.94
C ASP A 45 -2.72 -0.87 11.90
N MET A 46 -2.29 -0.38 13.06
CA MET A 46 -1.02 0.33 13.22
C MET A 46 0.19 -0.49 12.76
N GLN A 47 0.23 -1.78 13.06
CA GLN A 47 1.39 -2.62 12.75
C GLN A 47 1.53 -2.80 11.23
N THR A 48 0.43 -3.14 10.57
CA THR A 48 0.37 -3.28 9.11
C THR A 48 0.68 -1.95 8.43
N ALA A 49 0.15 -0.84 8.93
CA ALA A 49 0.47 0.49 8.41
C ALA A 49 1.95 0.84 8.57
N ASN A 50 2.54 0.55 9.73
CA ASN A 50 3.96 0.79 9.97
C ASN A 50 4.84 0.00 9.00
N VAL A 51 4.57 -1.29 8.81
CA VAL A 51 5.33 -2.16 7.89
C VAL A 51 5.24 -1.66 6.45
N LEU A 52 4.04 -1.31 5.98
CA LEU A 52 3.85 -0.76 4.63
C LEU A 52 4.61 0.56 4.44
N ILE A 53 4.60 1.45 5.44
CA ILE A 53 5.32 2.72 5.38
C ILE A 53 6.83 2.52 5.43
N MET A 54 7.35 1.62 6.26
CA MET A 54 8.79 1.32 6.32
C MET A 54 9.31 0.86 4.95
N VAL A 55 8.58 -0.03 4.28
CA VAL A 55 8.96 -0.49 2.95
C VAL A 55 8.84 0.64 1.93
N TYR A 56 7.74 1.40 1.93
CA TYR A 56 7.59 2.56 1.06
C TYR A 56 8.74 3.58 1.22
N ASP A 57 9.12 3.91 2.46
CA ASP A 57 10.18 4.88 2.77
C ASP A 57 11.57 4.37 2.35
N ALA A 58 11.77 3.05 2.25
CA ALA A 58 13.01 2.43 1.78
C ALA A 58 13.14 2.37 0.24
N LEU A 59 12.07 2.63 -0.51
CA LEU A 59 12.07 2.59 -1.97
C LEU A 59 12.54 3.91 -2.60
N GLY A 60 13.15 3.82 -3.78
CA GLY A 60 13.40 4.99 -4.63
C GLY A 60 12.09 5.56 -5.22
N LEU A 61 12.11 6.81 -5.68
CA LEU A 61 10.91 7.56 -6.12
C LEU A 61 10.03 6.82 -7.14
N GLU A 62 10.62 6.18 -8.14
CA GLU A 62 9.86 5.43 -9.15
C GLU A 62 9.15 4.21 -8.53
N ALA A 63 9.85 3.49 -7.66
CA ALA A 63 9.30 2.32 -6.97
C ALA A 63 8.25 2.73 -5.93
N GLN A 64 8.42 3.88 -5.27
CA GLN A 64 7.40 4.47 -4.40
C GLN A 64 6.09 4.75 -5.15
N ALA A 65 6.16 5.35 -6.35
CA ALA A 65 4.97 5.60 -7.15
C ALA A 65 4.24 4.29 -7.52
N LYS A 66 4.98 3.25 -7.92
CA LYS A 66 4.42 1.92 -8.21
C LYS A 66 3.81 1.28 -6.98
N PHE A 67 4.52 1.31 -5.85
CA PHE A 67 4.06 0.77 -4.57
C PHE A 67 2.76 1.44 -4.11
N ALA A 68 2.71 2.78 -4.18
CA ALA A 68 1.52 3.54 -3.88
C ALA A 68 0.36 3.11 -4.78
N GLY A 69 0.57 3.01 -6.10
CA GLY A 69 -0.45 2.54 -7.03
C GLY A 69 -1.00 1.16 -6.67
N MET A 70 -0.13 0.23 -6.28
CA MET A 70 -0.51 -1.11 -5.85
C MET A 70 -1.39 -1.13 -4.58
N LEU A 71 -1.28 -0.13 -3.70
CA LEU A 71 -2.13 -0.02 -2.50
C LEU A 71 -3.62 0.20 -2.84
N HIS A 72 -3.94 0.77 -4.01
CA HIS A 72 -5.33 1.00 -4.42
C HIS A 72 -5.81 0.03 -5.51
N HIS A 73 -4.91 -0.57 -6.28
CA HIS A 73 -5.23 -1.28 -7.53
C HIS A 73 -6.28 -2.39 -7.40
N SER A 74 -6.09 -3.33 -6.47
CA SER A 74 -7.09 -4.37 -6.20
C SER A 74 -6.89 -4.96 -4.80
N PRO A 75 -7.92 -5.57 -4.18
CA PRO A 75 -7.77 -6.24 -2.89
C PRO A 75 -6.73 -7.38 -2.91
N GLY A 76 -6.64 -8.11 -4.03
CA GLY A 76 -5.65 -9.19 -4.20
C GLY A 76 -4.23 -8.65 -4.27
N THR A 77 -4.02 -7.57 -5.03
CA THR A 77 -2.73 -6.88 -5.12
C THR A 77 -2.32 -6.27 -3.79
N PHE A 78 -3.26 -5.61 -3.09
CA PHE A 78 -3.04 -5.06 -1.77
C PHE A 78 -2.57 -6.14 -0.78
N ARG A 79 -3.25 -7.30 -0.76
CA ARG A 79 -2.85 -8.40 0.13
C ARG A 79 -1.46 -8.93 -0.18
N ARG A 80 -1.12 -9.13 -1.45
CA ARG A 80 0.24 -9.51 -1.85
C ARG A 80 1.28 -8.47 -1.44
N LEU A 81 0.94 -7.18 -1.50
CA LEU A 81 1.82 -6.09 -1.09
C LEU A 81 2.07 -6.11 0.42
N VAL A 82 1.04 -6.40 1.22
CA VAL A 82 1.15 -6.62 2.67
C VAL A 82 2.06 -7.81 2.96
N ASP A 83 1.82 -8.96 2.32
CA ASP A 83 2.64 -10.18 2.50
C ASP A 83 4.12 -9.93 2.12
N PHE A 84 4.34 -9.24 0.99
CA PHE A 84 5.68 -8.81 0.56
C PHE A 84 6.35 -7.93 1.63
N SER A 85 5.62 -6.93 2.13
CA SER A 85 6.18 -5.94 3.06
C SER A 85 6.58 -6.58 4.39
N TRP A 86 5.76 -7.50 4.90
CA TRP A 86 6.11 -8.33 6.06
C TRP A 86 7.34 -9.21 5.82
N GLY A 87 7.59 -9.62 4.57
CA GLY A 87 8.80 -10.34 4.20
C GLY A 87 10.09 -9.50 4.29
N GLN A 88 9.99 -8.17 4.18
CA GLN A 88 11.16 -7.26 4.17
C GLN A 88 11.56 -6.74 5.56
N VAL A 89 10.68 -6.84 6.56
CA VAL A 89 10.92 -6.33 7.92
C VAL A 89 11.41 -7.42 8.89
N LYS A 90 11.89 -8.55 8.35
CA LYS A 90 12.45 -9.66 9.13
C LYS A 90 13.91 -9.42 9.49
#